data_AF-A0A4Y9N5L7-F1
#
_entry.id   AF-A0A4Y9N5L7-F1
#
_cell.length_a   1.000
_cell.length_b   1.000
_cell.length_c   1.000
_cell.angle_alpha   90.00
_cell.angle_beta   90.00
_cell.angle_gamma   90.00
#
_symmetry.space_group_name_H-M   'P 1'
#
loop_
_entity.id
_entity.type
_entity.pdbx_description
1 polymer ?
#
loop_
_entity_poly.entity_id
_entity_poly.type
_entity_poly.pdbx_seq_one_letter_code
_entity_poly.pdbx_strand_id
1 'polypeptide(L)'
;MGRLIAVVLFIAVLVPGVLLARAWALAAGRRAVAAAAVGFTTLTPEALATLRRQAQHGRRVRQLGLLLGVVGIGVSIAMFAEASVFLWLPALAIGLLLGVVLAEATRPRPRWRTSSPARRPRQSEQVSLVLLWAMRAVVAAELAVAVLMWQRGALPASVGWVALVVPLLTWLLAEMALLRALVHPLPAEGADVPVDEALRTWTAHLVAAAVSVLALLPLGALLLAAGIDLGDRVTEGFDLVPVALVAGGFAGLAAGLAVAVFLVTWLRPVRVDDRALTV
;
A
#
# COMPACT_ATOMS: atom_id res chain seq x y z
N MET A 1 -2.80 28.54 27.55
CA MET A 1 -1.60 27.97 26.92
C MET A 1 -1.77 26.50 26.50
N GLY A 2 -2.15 25.57 27.38
CA GLY A 2 -2.29 24.14 27.02
C GLY A 2 -3.20 23.81 25.81
N ARG A 3 -4.37 24.46 25.70
CA ARG A 3 -5.29 24.29 24.55
C ARG A 3 -4.67 24.72 23.21
N LEU A 4 -3.88 25.80 23.21
CA LEU A 4 -3.24 26.31 21.99
C LEU A 4 -2.16 25.33 21.51
N ILE A 5 -1.35 24.80 22.43
CA ILE A 5 -0.30 23.82 22.12
C ILE A 5 -0.90 22.52 21.58
N ALA A 6 -2.00 22.03 22.17
CA ALA A 6 -2.72 20.86 21.68
C ALA A 6 -3.25 21.06 20.25
N VAL A 7 -3.82 22.24 19.95
CA VAL A 7 -4.29 22.58 18.60
C VAL A 7 -3.12 22.66 17.61
N VAL A 8 -2.01 23.29 17.97
CA VAL A 8 -0.82 23.39 17.11
C VAL A 8 -0.23 22.00 16.83
N LEU A 9 -0.13 21.14 17.85
CA LEU A 9 0.29 19.74 17.67
C LEU A 9 -0.65 18.98 16.76
N PHE A 10 -1.97 19.13 16.95
CA PHE A 10 -2.96 18.49 16.10
C PHE A 10 -2.80 18.90 14.64
N ILE A 11 -2.64 20.20 14.37
CA ILE A 11 -2.38 20.72 13.03
C ILE A 11 -1.06 20.17 12.47
N ALA A 12 0.02 20.22 13.26
CA ALA A 12 1.34 19.74 12.83
C ALA A 12 1.33 18.25 12.46
N VAL A 13 0.54 17.45 13.17
CA VAL A 13 0.38 16.00 12.91
C VAL A 13 -0.55 15.72 11.73
N LEU A 14 -1.48 16.63 11.43
CA LEU A 14 -2.40 16.50 10.30
C LEU A 14 -1.75 16.89 8.96
N VAL A 15 -0.76 17.80 8.97
CA VAL A 15 -0.03 18.24 7.78
C VAL A 15 0.58 17.08 6.99
N PRO A 16 1.33 16.12 7.59
CA PRO A 16 1.83 14.95 6.88
C PRO A 16 0.74 14.14 6.17
N GLY A 17 -0.43 13.98 6.79
CA GLY A 17 -1.58 13.30 6.19
C GLY A 17 -2.10 14.02 4.95
N VAL A 18 -2.22 15.35 5.01
CA VAL A 18 -2.65 16.18 3.87
C VAL A 18 -1.62 16.14 2.73
N LEU A 19 -0.33 16.23 3.05
CA LEU A 19 0.75 16.14 2.07
C LEU A 19 0.77 14.76 1.39
N LEU A 20 0.53 13.69 2.16
CA LEU A 20 0.42 12.34 1.63
C LEU A 20 -0.80 12.21 0.70
N ALA A 21 -1.97 12.71 1.12
CA ALA A 21 -3.17 12.71 0.28
C ALA A 21 -2.95 13.48 -1.04
N ARG A 22 -2.29 14.63 -0.97
CA ARG A 22 -1.90 15.40 -2.18
C ARG A 22 -0.96 14.61 -3.08
N ALA A 23 0.05 13.93 -2.51
CA ALA A 23 0.97 13.12 -3.29
C ALA A 23 0.25 11.96 -4.01
N TRP A 24 -0.73 11.34 -3.36
CA TRP A 24 -1.57 10.31 -3.99
C TRP A 24 -2.55 10.86 -5.03
N ALA A 25 -3.07 12.08 -4.85
CA ALA A 25 -3.86 12.76 -5.87
C ALA A 25 -3.04 13.02 -7.15
N LEU A 26 -1.79 13.46 -7.00
CA LEU A 26 -0.87 13.62 -8.14
C LEU A 26 -0.55 12.27 -8.82
N ALA A 27 -0.41 11.20 -8.03
CA ALA A 27 -0.24 9.85 -8.55
C ALA A 27 -1.45 9.41 -9.38
N ALA A 28 -2.67 9.72 -8.96
CA ALA A 28 -3.88 9.41 -9.74
C ALA A 28 -3.87 10.05 -11.14
N GLY A 29 -3.28 11.25 -11.28
CA GLY A 29 -3.04 11.87 -12.59
C GLY A 29 -2.10 11.06 -13.49
N ARG A 30 -0.99 10.54 -12.93
CA ARG A 30 -0.05 9.67 -13.68
C ARG A 30 -0.73 8.41 -14.20
N ARG A 31 -1.68 7.87 -13.45
CA ARG A 31 -2.47 6.73 -13.88
C ARG A 31 -3.26 7.02 -15.15
N ALA A 32 -3.93 8.16 -15.20
CA ALA A 32 -4.75 8.55 -16.34
C ALA A 32 -3.87 8.68 -17.60
N VAL A 33 -2.68 9.27 -17.46
CA VAL A 33 -1.69 9.39 -18.54
C VAL A 33 -1.20 8.02 -19.00
N ALA A 34 -0.82 7.13 -18.08
CA ALA A 34 -0.35 5.79 -18.43
C ALA A 34 -1.44 4.93 -19.10
N ALA A 35 -2.69 5.03 -18.63
CA ALA A 35 -3.81 4.35 -19.25
C ALA A 35 -4.12 4.91 -20.65
N ALA A 36 -4.09 6.23 -20.81
CA ALA A 36 -4.27 6.90 -22.08
C ALA A 36 -3.16 6.51 -23.09
N ALA A 37 -1.90 6.47 -22.65
CA ALA A 37 -0.78 6.07 -23.49
C ALA A 37 -0.98 4.68 -24.08
N VAL A 38 -1.47 3.71 -23.29
CA VAL A 38 -1.80 2.37 -23.79
C VAL A 38 -3.01 2.40 -24.74
N GLY A 39 -4.02 3.22 -24.45
CA GLY A 39 -5.22 3.34 -25.28
C GLY A 39 -5.00 4.02 -26.63
N PHE A 40 -4.02 4.93 -26.74
CA PHE A 40 -3.70 5.64 -27.99
C PHE A 40 -2.65 4.94 -28.86
N THR A 41 -2.11 3.79 -28.42
CA THR A 41 -1.09 3.05 -29.17
C THR A 41 -1.67 1.83 -29.87
N THR A 42 -1.25 1.57 -31.11
CA THR A 42 -1.54 0.33 -31.81
C THR A 42 -0.74 -0.81 -31.19
N LEU A 43 -1.40 -1.59 -30.33
CA LEU A 43 -0.75 -2.67 -29.59
C LEU A 43 -0.44 -3.86 -30.48
N THR A 44 0.74 -4.45 -30.31
CA THR A 44 1.06 -5.73 -30.96
C THR A 44 0.21 -6.87 -30.38
N PRO A 45 0.02 -7.98 -31.12
CA PRO A 45 -0.60 -9.20 -30.58
C PRO A 45 0.12 -9.73 -29.34
N GLU A 46 1.45 -9.56 -29.30
CA GLU A 46 2.29 -9.96 -28.16
C GLU A 46 1.97 -9.13 -26.91
N ALA A 47 1.75 -7.82 -27.07
CA ALA A 47 1.34 -6.95 -25.98
C ALA A 47 -0.05 -7.28 -25.44
N LEU A 48 -1.01 -7.51 -26.34
CA LEU A 48 -2.35 -7.90 -25.94
C LEU A 48 -2.35 -9.24 -25.19
N ALA A 49 -1.59 -10.23 -25.67
CA ALA A 49 -1.43 -11.51 -24.99
C ALA A 49 -0.79 -11.37 -23.61
N THR A 50 0.18 -10.45 -23.46
CA THR A 50 0.84 -10.17 -22.18
C THR A 50 -0.11 -9.52 -21.18
N LEU A 51 -0.86 -8.50 -21.59
CA LEU A 51 -1.89 -7.85 -20.76
C LEU A 51 -2.94 -8.85 -20.29
N ARG A 52 -3.43 -9.73 -21.17
CA ARG A 52 -4.39 -10.79 -20.82
C ARG A 52 -3.81 -11.78 -19.80
N ARG A 53 -2.57 -12.24 -20.02
CA ARG A 53 -1.89 -13.18 -19.10
C ARG A 53 -1.73 -12.58 -17.71
N GLN A 54 -1.31 -11.31 -17.63
CA GLN A 54 -1.12 -10.62 -16.37
C GLN A 54 -2.45 -10.32 -15.67
N ALA A 55 -3.49 -9.95 -16.41
CA ALA A 55 -4.83 -9.76 -15.83
C ALA A 55 -5.42 -11.06 -15.26
N GLN A 56 -5.22 -12.19 -15.95
CA GLN A 56 -5.64 -13.51 -15.46
C GLN A 56 -4.84 -13.94 -14.22
N HIS A 57 -3.51 -13.79 -14.25
CA HIS A 57 -2.65 -14.07 -13.10
C HIS A 57 -3.04 -13.23 -11.88
N GLY A 58 -3.16 -11.91 -12.07
CA GLY A 58 -3.53 -10.98 -11.01
C GLY A 58 -4.90 -11.32 -10.40
N ARG A 59 -5.87 -11.74 -11.22
CA ARG A 59 -7.18 -12.20 -10.72
C ARG A 59 -7.06 -13.46 -9.86
N ARG A 60 -6.34 -14.48 -10.33
CA ARG A 60 -6.15 -15.73 -9.60
C ARG A 60 -5.45 -15.52 -8.25
N VAL A 61 -4.36 -14.76 -8.24
CA VAL A 61 -3.61 -14.51 -7.00
C VAL A 61 -4.40 -13.64 -6.01
N ARG A 62 -5.18 -12.65 -6.50
CA ARG A 62 -6.07 -11.87 -5.63
C ARG A 62 -7.22 -12.71 -5.05
N GLN A 63 -7.71 -13.72 -5.78
CA GLN A 63 -8.67 -14.69 -5.24
C GLN A 63 -8.06 -15.54 -4.13
N LEU A 64 -6.78 -15.92 -4.23
CA LEU A 64 -6.07 -16.55 -3.11
C LEU A 64 -5.96 -15.62 -1.90
N GLY A 65 -5.73 -14.32 -2.13
CA GLY A 65 -5.77 -13.32 -1.06
C GLY A 65 -7.14 -13.21 -0.39
N LEU A 66 -8.22 -13.23 -1.18
CA LEU A 66 -9.59 -13.29 -0.65
C LEU A 66 -9.80 -14.55 0.19
N LEU A 67 -9.39 -15.73 -0.31
CA LEU A 67 -9.47 -16.98 0.43
C LEU A 67 -8.68 -16.92 1.74
N LEU A 68 -7.47 -16.35 1.71
CA LEU A 68 -6.65 -16.13 2.90
C LEU A 68 -7.37 -15.24 3.92
N GLY A 69 -8.04 -14.18 3.46
CA GLY A 69 -8.87 -13.33 4.30
C GLY A 69 -10.02 -14.10 4.97
N VAL A 70 -10.74 -14.92 4.20
CA VAL A 70 -11.83 -15.78 4.72
C VAL A 70 -11.31 -16.80 5.73
N VAL A 71 -10.16 -17.43 5.46
CA VAL A 71 -9.51 -18.35 6.42
C VAL A 71 -9.11 -17.58 7.69
N GLY A 72 -8.57 -16.37 7.54
CA GLY A 72 -8.24 -15.49 8.67
C GLY A 72 -9.45 -15.17 9.55
N ILE A 73 -10.62 -14.94 8.95
CA ILE A 73 -11.89 -14.79 9.68
C ILE A 73 -12.19 -16.05 10.50
N GLY A 74 -12.12 -17.23 9.88
CA GLY A 74 -12.36 -18.51 10.56
C GLY A 74 -11.40 -18.74 11.74
N VAL A 75 -10.11 -18.47 11.54
CA VAL A 75 -9.09 -18.56 12.61
C VAL A 75 -9.38 -17.56 13.73
N SER A 76 -9.76 -16.32 13.39
CA SER A 76 -10.12 -15.30 14.38
C SER A 76 -11.32 -15.74 15.23
N ILE A 77 -12.37 -16.28 14.61
CA ILE A 77 -13.55 -16.78 15.33
C ILE A 77 -13.14 -17.92 16.29
N ALA A 78 -12.32 -18.86 15.81
CA ALA A 78 -11.88 -20.00 16.61
C ALA A 78 -11.01 -19.58 17.82
N MET A 79 -10.11 -18.61 17.61
CA MET A 79 -9.17 -18.15 18.64
C MET A 79 -9.79 -17.27 19.70
N PHE A 80 -10.71 -16.39 19.31
CA PHE A 80 -11.31 -15.41 20.23
C PHE A 80 -12.69 -15.83 20.73
N ALA A 81 -13.25 -16.94 20.22
CA ALA A 81 -14.63 -17.36 20.44
C ALA A 81 -15.66 -16.24 20.14
N GLU A 82 -15.24 -15.23 19.37
CA GLU A 82 -15.97 -14.00 19.15
C GLU A 82 -16.25 -13.86 17.66
N ALA A 83 -17.53 -14.00 17.30
CA ALA A 83 -18.02 -13.80 15.93
C ALA A 83 -18.25 -12.30 15.64
N SER A 84 -17.31 -11.46 16.04
CA SER A 84 -17.43 -10.02 15.88
C SER A 84 -17.01 -9.60 14.48
N VAL A 85 -17.92 -8.92 13.77
CA VAL A 85 -17.65 -8.32 12.44
C VAL A 85 -16.45 -7.37 12.48
N PHE A 86 -16.14 -6.79 13.65
CA PHE A 86 -14.97 -5.93 13.86
C PHE A 86 -13.64 -6.65 13.66
N LEU A 87 -13.59 -7.98 13.87
CA LEU A 87 -12.40 -8.80 13.56
C LEU A 87 -12.39 -9.28 12.11
N TRP A 88 -13.56 -9.33 11.47
CA TRP A 88 -13.68 -9.86 10.11
C TRP A 88 -13.12 -8.90 9.08
N LEU A 89 -13.44 -7.62 9.21
CA LEU A 89 -13.01 -6.59 8.27
C LEU A 89 -11.47 -6.46 8.20
N PRO A 90 -10.72 -6.37 9.33
CA PRO A 90 -9.26 -6.37 9.29
C PRO A 90 -8.66 -7.65 8.70
N ALA A 91 -9.17 -8.83 9.08
CA ALA A 91 -8.68 -10.10 8.53
C ALA A 91 -8.88 -10.17 7.01
N LEU A 92 -10.05 -9.76 6.52
CA LEU A 92 -10.35 -9.70 5.09
C LEU A 92 -9.47 -8.67 4.37
N ALA A 93 -9.30 -7.48 4.95
CA ALA A 93 -8.45 -6.43 4.40
C ALA A 93 -7.00 -6.91 4.28
N ILE A 94 -6.46 -7.57 5.31
CA ILE A 94 -5.12 -8.17 5.31
C ILE A 94 -4.99 -9.18 4.17
N GLY A 95 -5.91 -10.15 4.05
CA GLY A 95 -5.88 -11.14 3.00
C GLY A 95 -5.94 -10.53 1.59
N LEU A 96 -6.84 -9.58 1.36
CA LEU A 96 -6.99 -8.89 0.08
C LEU A 96 -5.74 -8.10 -0.30
N LEU A 97 -5.16 -7.34 0.63
CA LEU A 97 -3.98 -6.51 0.39
C LEU A 97 -2.72 -7.37 0.20
N LEU A 98 -2.56 -8.44 0.98
CA LEU A 98 -1.53 -9.45 0.72
C LEU A 98 -1.66 -10.07 -0.66
N GLY A 99 -2.89 -10.40 -1.09
CA GLY A 99 -3.16 -10.90 -2.44
C GLY A 99 -2.78 -9.90 -3.53
N VAL A 100 -2.98 -8.60 -3.31
CA VAL A 100 -2.53 -7.53 -4.22
C VAL A 100 -1.01 -7.51 -4.31
N VAL A 101 -0.30 -7.43 -3.19
CA VAL A 101 1.17 -7.33 -3.21
C VAL A 101 1.79 -8.63 -3.74
N LEU A 102 1.26 -9.79 -3.38
CA LEU A 102 1.71 -11.09 -3.89
C LEU A 102 1.50 -11.20 -5.41
N ALA A 103 0.36 -10.72 -5.93
CA ALA A 103 0.09 -10.73 -7.37
C ALA A 103 1.12 -9.91 -8.15
N GLU A 104 1.53 -8.76 -7.60
CA GLU A 104 2.55 -7.89 -8.18
C GLU A 104 3.95 -8.49 -8.02
N ALA A 105 4.27 -9.01 -6.85
CA ALA A 105 5.54 -9.64 -6.53
C ALA A 105 5.79 -10.92 -7.34
N THR A 106 4.74 -11.59 -7.82
CA THR A 106 4.79 -12.80 -8.66
C THR A 106 4.39 -12.54 -10.12
N ARG A 107 4.16 -11.28 -10.51
CA ARG A 107 3.66 -10.92 -11.85
C ARG A 107 4.51 -11.57 -12.96
N PRO A 108 3.91 -12.21 -13.98
CA PRO A 108 4.62 -12.79 -15.12
C PRO A 108 5.45 -11.73 -15.85
N ARG A 109 6.70 -12.07 -16.17
CA ARG A 109 7.61 -11.17 -16.88
C ARG A 109 7.19 -11.06 -18.36
N PRO A 110 7.06 -9.83 -18.89
CA PRO A 110 6.94 -9.66 -20.33
C PRO A 110 8.23 -10.11 -21.05
N ARG A 111 8.11 -10.47 -22.33
CA ARG A 111 9.24 -10.94 -23.15
C ARG A 111 9.45 -10.02 -24.36
N TRP A 112 9.76 -8.76 -24.08
CA TRP A 112 10.03 -7.76 -25.12
C TRP A 112 11.42 -7.95 -25.73
N ARG A 113 11.60 -7.46 -26.96
CA ARG A 113 12.94 -7.14 -27.47
C ARG A 113 13.51 -6.01 -26.63
N THR A 114 14.75 -6.14 -26.15
CA THR A 114 15.38 -5.15 -25.28
C THR A 114 16.14 -4.10 -26.09
N SER A 115 16.22 -2.88 -25.56
CA SER A 115 17.05 -1.81 -26.13
C SER A 115 18.53 -2.23 -26.25
N SER A 116 19.20 -1.74 -27.30
CA SER A 116 20.66 -1.88 -27.47
C SER A 116 21.27 -0.48 -27.65
N PRO A 117 22.11 0.01 -26.70
CA PRO A 117 22.51 -0.64 -25.45
C PRO A 117 21.33 -0.75 -24.44
N ALA A 118 21.41 -1.72 -23.53
CA ALA A 118 20.37 -1.99 -22.55
C ALA A 118 20.22 -0.81 -21.56
N ARG A 119 19.10 -0.07 -21.66
CA ARG A 119 18.76 0.99 -20.70
C ARG A 119 18.01 0.38 -19.51
N ARG A 120 18.34 0.84 -18.29
CA ARG A 120 17.62 0.46 -17.06
C ARG A 120 16.64 1.56 -16.67
N PRO A 121 15.43 1.21 -16.21
CA PRO A 121 14.49 2.20 -15.70
C PRO A 121 14.96 2.80 -14.37
N ARG A 122 14.54 4.03 -14.07
CA ARG A 122 14.76 4.65 -12.75
C ARG A 122 13.48 4.58 -11.91
N GLN A 123 13.60 4.35 -10.60
CA GLN A 123 12.43 4.32 -9.71
C GLN A 123 11.62 5.63 -9.74
N SER A 124 12.32 6.77 -9.84
CA SER A 124 11.71 8.11 -9.88
C SER A 124 10.79 8.34 -11.09
N GLU A 125 10.99 7.58 -12.16
CA GLU A 125 10.14 7.62 -13.36
C GLU A 125 8.81 6.89 -13.07
N GLN A 126 8.87 5.77 -12.35
CA GLN A 126 7.73 4.89 -12.09
C GLN A 126 6.83 5.38 -10.95
N VAL A 127 7.42 5.93 -9.88
CA VAL A 127 6.70 6.38 -8.68
C VAL A 127 7.46 7.52 -8.01
N SER A 128 6.72 8.40 -7.34
CA SER A 128 7.35 9.46 -6.53
C SER A 128 8.24 8.87 -5.45
N LEU A 129 9.49 9.33 -5.37
CA LEU A 129 10.41 8.94 -4.30
C LEU A 129 9.86 9.29 -2.91
N VAL A 130 9.08 10.37 -2.81
CA VAL A 130 8.40 10.76 -1.57
C VAL A 130 7.41 9.69 -1.13
N LEU A 131 6.63 9.12 -2.05
CA LEU A 131 5.67 8.05 -1.73
C LEU A 131 6.38 6.76 -1.30
N LEU A 132 7.49 6.42 -1.96
CA LEU A 132 8.30 5.26 -1.57
C LEU A 132 8.90 5.40 -0.17
N TRP A 133 9.51 6.55 0.11
CA TRP A 133 10.09 6.80 1.43
C TRP A 133 9.03 6.95 2.51
N ALA A 134 7.88 7.57 2.22
CA ALA A 134 6.75 7.63 3.15
C ALA A 134 6.25 6.22 3.50
N MET A 135 6.06 5.35 2.50
CA MET A 135 5.68 3.95 2.72
C MET A 135 6.68 3.23 3.64
N ARG A 136 7.99 3.33 3.36
CA ARG A 136 9.03 2.70 4.18
C ARG A 136 9.06 3.26 5.61
N ALA A 137 8.93 4.58 5.76
CA ALA A 137 8.92 5.24 7.06
C ALA A 137 7.72 4.82 7.91
N VAL A 138 6.53 4.70 7.31
CA VAL A 138 5.33 4.22 8.02
C VAL A 138 5.51 2.77 8.47
N VAL A 139 6.01 1.88 7.62
CA VAL A 139 6.28 0.48 8.01
C VAL A 139 7.28 0.43 9.16
N ALA A 140 8.37 1.19 9.08
CA ALA A 140 9.35 1.25 10.16
C ALA A 140 8.75 1.78 11.46
N ALA A 141 7.91 2.81 11.39
CA ALA A 141 7.21 3.36 12.55
C ALA A 141 6.23 2.37 13.16
N GLU A 142 5.43 1.68 12.36
CA GLU A 142 4.52 0.61 12.81
C GLU A 142 5.29 -0.49 13.53
N LEU A 143 6.34 -1.03 12.92
CA LEU A 143 7.15 -2.09 13.52
C LEU A 143 7.78 -1.63 14.85
N ALA A 144 8.31 -0.40 14.90
CA ALA A 144 8.89 0.15 16.11
C ALA A 144 7.86 0.30 17.24
N VAL A 145 6.68 0.85 16.94
CA VAL A 145 5.59 1.02 17.91
C VAL A 145 5.06 -0.34 18.37
N ALA A 146 4.87 -1.29 17.46
CA ALA A 146 4.41 -2.64 17.78
C ALA A 146 5.41 -3.37 18.70
N VAL A 147 6.72 -3.31 18.40
CA VAL A 147 7.77 -3.89 19.26
C VAL A 147 7.75 -3.22 20.65
N LEU A 148 7.67 -1.89 20.71
CA LEU A 148 7.69 -1.16 21.97
C LEU A 148 6.48 -1.52 22.85
N MET A 149 5.28 -1.54 22.28
CA MET A 149 4.06 -1.89 23.01
C MET A 149 4.09 -3.35 23.46
N TRP A 150 4.61 -4.26 22.63
CA TRP A 150 4.74 -5.67 23.00
C TRP A 150 5.74 -5.85 24.14
N GLN A 151 6.93 -5.25 24.06
CA GLN A 151 7.93 -5.33 25.12
C GLN A 151 7.43 -4.81 26.48
N ARG A 152 6.49 -3.85 26.45
CA ARG A 152 5.84 -3.30 27.64
C ARG A 152 4.63 -4.09 28.14
N GLY A 153 4.31 -5.22 27.50
CA GLY A 153 3.16 -6.05 27.85
C GLY A 153 1.80 -5.43 27.48
N ALA A 154 1.78 -4.37 26.68
CA ALA A 154 0.55 -3.69 26.25
C ALA A 154 -0.17 -4.40 25.10
N LEU A 155 0.47 -5.40 24.47
CA LEU A 155 -0.13 -6.22 23.42
C LEU A 155 -0.09 -7.70 23.82
N PRO A 156 -1.20 -8.44 23.68
CA PRO A 156 -1.18 -9.89 23.73
C PRO A 156 -0.23 -10.46 22.69
N ALA A 157 0.45 -11.57 23.00
CA ALA A 157 1.44 -12.16 22.11
C ALA A 157 0.89 -12.50 20.70
N SER A 158 -0.38 -12.92 20.62
CA SER A 158 -1.06 -13.19 19.35
C SER A 158 -1.18 -11.94 18.47
N VAL A 159 -1.57 -10.81 19.05
CA VAL A 159 -1.70 -9.52 18.37
C VAL A 159 -0.33 -8.97 17.98
N GLY A 160 0.64 -9.07 18.89
CA GLY A 160 2.01 -8.67 18.62
C GLY A 160 2.59 -9.35 17.39
N TRP A 161 2.44 -10.68 17.27
CA TRP A 161 2.95 -11.43 16.11
C TRP A 161 2.32 -10.93 14.81
N VAL A 162 1.01 -10.72 14.80
CA VAL A 162 0.30 -10.20 13.62
C VAL A 162 0.80 -8.80 13.25
N ALA A 163 0.93 -7.90 14.24
CA ALA A 163 1.40 -6.53 14.07
C ALA A 163 2.86 -6.41 13.62
N LEU A 164 3.66 -7.47 13.72
CA LEU A 164 5.04 -7.50 13.19
C LEU A 164 5.14 -8.24 11.86
N VAL A 165 4.58 -9.45 11.79
CA VAL A 165 4.79 -10.35 10.66
C VAL A 165 4.04 -9.89 9.42
N VAL A 166 2.78 -9.45 9.56
CA VAL A 166 1.97 -9.00 8.42
C VAL A 166 2.61 -7.81 7.71
N PRO A 167 2.93 -6.68 8.37
CA PRO A 167 3.54 -5.55 7.69
C PRO A 167 4.94 -5.86 7.16
N LEU A 168 5.75 -6.62 7.89
CA LEU A 168 7.08 -7.01 7.44
C LEU A 168 7.03 -7.86 6.16
N LEU A 169 6.22 -8.94 6.14
CA LEU A 169 6.07 -9.78 4.95
C LEU A 169 5.53 -8.98 3.76
N THR A 170 4.53 -8.13 4.00
CA THR A 170 3.94 -7.31 2.94
C THR A 170 4.97 -6.33 2.38
N TRP A 171 5.75 -5.68 3.23
CA TRP A 171 6.83 -4.79 2.81
C TRP A 171 7.90 -5.53 1.99
N LEU A 172 8.35 -6.70 2.44
CA LEU A 172 9.31 -7.52 1.69
C LEU A 172 8.79 -7.93 0.30
N LEU A 173 7.51 -8.33 0.20
CA LEU A 173 6.88 -8.64 -1.08
C LEU A 173 6.81 -7.40 -2.00
N ALA A 174 6.54 -6.23 -1.43
CA ALA A 174 6.51 -4.98 -2.19
C ALA A 174 7.90 -4.58 -2.69
N GLU A 175 8.93 -4.65 -1.84
CA GLU A 175 10.32 -4.40 -2.25
C GLU A 175 10.75 -5.40 -3.33
N MET A 176 10.37 -6.67 -3.22
CA MET A 176 10.61 -7.65 -4.28
C MET A 176 9.93 -7.25 -5.59
N ALA A 177 8.67 -6.80 -5.56
CA ALA A 177 7.97 -6.34 -6.75
C ALA A 177 8.66 -5.12 -7.40
N LEU A 178 9.08 -4.15 -6.59
CA LEU A 178 9.81 -2.96 -7.04
C LEU A 178 11.17 -3.33 -7.63
N LEU A 179 11.94 -4.19 -6.97
CA LEU A 179 13.23 -4.67 -7.47
C LEU A 179 13.08 -5.41 -8.80
N ARG A 180 12.08 -6.29 -8.92
CA ARG A 180 11.78 -6.99 -10.19
C ARG A 180 11.45 -6.00 -11.31
N ALA A 181 10.76 -4.90 -11.00
CA ALA A 181 10.44 -3.83 -11.94
C ALA A 181 11.64 -2.93 -12.32
N LEU A 182 12.79 -3.04 -11.65
CA LEU A 182 14.01 -2.30 -11.98
C LEU A 182 15.07 -3.15 -12.67
N VAL A 183 15.16 -4.41 -12.29
CA VAL A 183 16.17 -5.33 -12.81
C VAL A 183 15.90 -5.67 -14.28
N HIS A 184 14.65 -5.60 -14.74
CA HIS A 184 14.33 -5.87 -16.13
C HIS A 184 14.66 -4.65 -17.04
N PRO A 185 15.49 -4.80 -18.09
CA PRO A 185 15.81 -3.71 -19.02
C PRO A 185 14.58 -3.12 -19.71
N LEU A 186 14.72 -1.92 -20.24
CA LEU A 186 13.69 -1.27 -21.03
C LEU A 186 13.54 -1.95 -22.41
N PRO A 187 12.30 -2.09 -22.91
CA PRO A 187 12.04 -2.56 -24.26
C PRO A 187 12.76 -1.68 -25.30
N ALA A 188 13.09 -2.29 -26.44
CA ALA A 188 13.58 -1.56 -27.61
C ALA A 188 12.51 -0.58 -28.10
N GLU A 189 12.93 0.50 -28.76
CA GLU A 189 12.00 1.44 -29.39
C GLU A 189 11.09 0.67 -30.36
N GLY A 190 9.77 0.86 -30.21
CA GLY A 190 8.74 0.13 -30.96
C GLY A 190 8.28 -1.21 -30.38
N ALA A 191 8.94 -1.77 -29.35
CA ALA A 191 8.57 -3.06 -28.74
C ALA A 191 7.56 -2.94 -27.59
N ASP A 192 6.52 -2.09 -27.76
CA ASP A 192 5.45 -1.84 -26.78
C ASP A 192 5.91 -1.12 -25.48
N VAL A 193 6.81 -0.14 -25.62
CA VAL A 193 7.29 0.75 -24.53
C VAL A 193 6.15 1.31 -23.66
N PRO A 194 5.03 1.83 -24.23
CA PRO A 194 3.94 2.40 -23.44
C PRO A 194 3.27 1.38 -22.50
N VAL A 195 3.18 0.12 -22.93
CA VAL A 195 2.62 -0.98 -22.12
C VAL A 195 3.56 -1.31 -20.97
N ASP A 196 4.86 -1.45 -21.24
CA ASP A 196 5.84 -1.75 -20.21
C ASP A 196 5.92 -0.65 -19.14
N GLU A 197 5.93 0.61 -19.55
CA GLU A 197 5.93 1.76 -18.63
C GLU A 197 4.66 1.82 -17.79
N ALA A 198 3.49 1.62 -18.41
CA ALA A 198 2.23 1.57 -17.69
C ALA A 198 2.21 0.43 -16.66
N LEU A 199 2.69 -0.76 -17.02
CA LEU A 199 2.74 -1.92 -16.12
C LEU A 199 3.65 -1.69 -14.91
N ARG A 200 4.84 -1.10 -15.11
CA ARG A 200 5.78 -0.79 -14.03
C ARG A 200 5.23 0.29 -13.10
N THR A 201 4.65 1.35 -13.67
CA THR A 201 3.96 2.40 -12.93
C THR A 201 2.82 1.83 -12.10
N TRP A 202 2.03 0.90 -12.66
CA TRP A 202 0.96 0.22 -11.95
C TRP A 202 1.45 -0.60 -10.77
N THR A 203 2.50 -1.40 -10.99
CA THR A 203 3.11 -2.22 -9.93
C THR A 203 3.59 -1.33 -8.80
N ALA A 204 4.37 -0.28 -9.11
CA ALA A 204 4.95 0.60 -8.10
C ALA A 204 3.89 1.28 -7.22
N HIS A 205 2.81 1.80 -7.82
CA HIS A 205 1.73 2.44 -7.07
C HIS A 205 0.86 1.45 -6.29
N LEU A 206 0.55 0.28 -6.85
CA LEU A 206 -0.25 -0.73 -6.15
C LEU A 206 0.45 -1.24 -4.90
N VAL A 207 1.73 -1.60 -5.00
CA VAL A 207 2.47 -2.14 -3.85
C VAL A 207 2.75 -1.08 -2.81
N ALA A 208 3.08 0.15 -3.22
CA ALA A 208 3.27 1.26 -2.29
C ALA A 208 1.96 1.60 -1.56
N ALA A 209 0.82 1.63 -2.25
CA ALA A 209 -0.47 1.91 -1.65
C ALA A 209 -0.88 0.80 -0.68
N ALA A 210 -0.81 -0.47 -1.11
CA ALA A 210 -1.23 -1.60 -0.31
C ALA A 210 -0.42 -1.73 0.99
N VAL A 211 0.91 -1.58 0.92
CA VAL A 211 1.77 -1.57 2.11
C VAL A 211 1.48 -0.36 3.00
N SER A 212 1.29 0.83 2.42
CA SER A 212 0.97 2.02 3.21
C SER A 212 -0.34 1.87 3.97
N VAL A 213 -1.38 1.28 3.36
CA VAL A 213 -2.65 1.00 4.05
C VAL A 213 -2.46 -0.03 5.15
N LEU A 214 -1.75 -1.13 4.85
CA LEU A 214 -1.47 -2.18 5.83
C LEU A 214 -0.63 -1.70 7.01
N ALA A 215 0.12 -0.62 6.86
CA ALA A 215 0.93 -0.06 7.93
C ALA A 215 0.29 1.13 8.65
N LEU A 216 -0.35 2.05 7.91
CA LEU A 216 -1.00 3.24 8.48
C LEU A 216 -2.18 2.89 9.39
N LEU A 217 -3.00 1.91 9.00
CA LEU A 217 -4.18 1.56 9.80
C LEU A 217 -3.79 0.92 11.15
N PRO A 218 -2.90 -0.10 11.20
CA PRO A 218 -2.45 -0.63 12.48
C PRO A 218 -1.63 0.37 13.28
N LEU A 219 -0.73 1.12 12.65
CA LEU A 219 0.03 2.19 13.34
C LEU A 219 -0.93 3.20 13.98
N GLY A 220 -1.96 3.64 13.25
CA GLY A 220 -2.97 4.55 13.77
C GLY A 220 -3.68 3.99 15.00
N ALA A 221 -4.08 2.72 14.95
CA ALA A 221 -4.72 2.03 16.08
C ALA A 221 -3.77 1.87 17.28
N LEU A 222 -2.51 1.49 17.04
CA LEU A 222 -1.50 1.33 18.09
C LEU A 222 -1.19 2.67 18.78
N LEU A 223 -1.06 3.75 18.02
CA LEU A 223 -0.84 5.09 18.56
C LEU A 223 -2.04 5.58 19.38
N LEU A 224 -3.28 5.34 18.92
CA LEU A 224 -4.48 5.64 19.71
C LEU A 224 -4.50 4.86 21.01
N ALA A 225 -4.26 3.54 20.96
CA ALA A 225 -4.24 2.69 22.14
C ALA A 225 -3.18 3.14 23.15
N ALA A 226 -1.96 3.40 22.69
CA ALA A 226 -0.88 3.91 23.53
C ALA A 226 -1.19 5.30 24.12
N GLY A 227 -1.80 6.19 23.32
CA GLY A 227 -2.17 7.53 23.77
C GLY A 227 -3.26 7.53 24.82
N ILE A 228 -4.29 6.69 24.67
CA ILE A 228 -5.38 6.54 25.64
C ILE A 228 -4.85 5.94 26.95
N ASP A 229 -4.08 4.85 26.87
CA ASP A 229 -3.52 4.18 28.06
C ASP A 229 -2.56 5.09 28.85
N LEU A 230 -1.78 5.94 28.18
CA LEU A 230 -1.00 6.96 28.88
C LEU A 230 -1.89 8.07 29.47
N GLY A 231 -2.94 8.47 28.76
CA GLY A 231 -3.85 9.55 29.19
C GLY A 231 -4.68 9.20 30.43
N ASP A 232 -4.95 7.92 30.66
CA ASP A 232 -5.67 7.43 31.85
C ASP A 232 -4.79 7.38 33.12
N ARG A 233 -3.47 7.59 33.00
CA ARG A 233 -2.54 7.59 34.13
C ARG A 233 -2.47 8.97 34.77
N VAL A 234 -2.38 8.99 36.10
CA VAL A 234 -2.17 10.24 36.86
C VAL A 234 -0.74 10.70 36.65
N THR A 235 -0.54 11.78 35.88
CA THR A 235 0.77 12.41 35.66
C THR A 235 0.85 13.75 36.40
N GLU A 236 1.99 14.04 37.02
CA GLU A 236 2.29 15.37 37.54
C GLU A 236 2.76 16.29 36.40
N GLY A 237 1.98 17.34 36.09
CA GLY A 237 2.34 18.36 35.10
C GLY A 237 1.62 18.24 33.74
N PHE A 238 2.09 19.02 32.77
CA PHE A 238 1.56 19.02 31.39
C PHE A 238 2.29 17.97 30.55
N ASP A 239 1.70 16.78 30.37
CA ASP A 239 2.21 15.77 29.44
C ASP A 239 1.53 15.90 28.07
N LEU A 240 2.32 16.17 27.03
CA LEU A 240 1.86 16.32 25.65
C LEU A 240 1.98 15.01 24.85
N VAL A 241 2.66 14.00 25.37
CA VAL A 241 2.85 12.71 24.70
C VAL A 241 1.52 12.01 24.42
N PRO A 242 0.57 11.88 25.38
CA PRO A 242 -0.73 11.25 25.12
C PRO A 242 -1.48 11.97 23.99
N VAL A 243 -1.45 13.31 23.99
CA VAL A 243 -2.11 14.14 22.98
C VAL A 243 -1.48 13.93 21.60
N ALA A 244 -0.14 13.90 21.52
CA ALA A 244 0.58 13.67 20.28
C ALA A 244 0.32 12.26 19.70
N LEU A 245 0.27 11.24 20.56
CA LEU A 245 -0.06 9.87 20.18
C LEU A 245 -1.50 9.76 19.66
N VAL A 246 -2.46 10.36 20.36
CA VAL A 246 -3.86 10.35 19.92
C VAL A 246 -4.02 11.08 18.59
N ALA A 247 -3.42 12.28 18.45
CA ALA A 247 -3.44 13.02 17.18
C ALA A 247 -2.77 12.22 16.05
N GLY A 248 -1.63 11.57 16.33
CA GLY A 248 -0.91 10.73 15.38
C GLY A 248 -1.73 9.52 14.96
N GLY A 249 -2.44 8.92 15.92
CA GLY A 249 -3.35 7.83 15.69
C GLY A 249 -4.48 8.18 14.73
N PHE A 250 -5.19 9.28 14.98
CA PHE A 250 -6.24 9.78 14.08
C PHE A 250 -5.70 10.15 12.70
N ALA A 251 -4.56 10.83 12.62
CA ALA A 251 -3.93 11.20 11.36
C ALA A 251 -3.51 9.95 10.56
N GLY A 252 -2.94 8.94 11.22
CA GLY A 252 -2.57 7.66 10.63
C GLY A 252 -3.78 6.93 10.05
N LEU A 253 -4.88 6.83 10.81
CA LEU A 253 -6.13 6.23 10.33
C LEU A 253 -6.72 6.98 9.13
N ALA A 254 -6.83 8.32 9.22
CA ALA A 254 -7.36 9.14 8.14
C ALA A 254 -6.51 9.02 6.87
N ALA A 255 -5.18 9.05 7.01
CA ALA A 255 -4.26 8.84 5.90
C ALA A 255 -4.40 7.43 5.30
N GLY A 256 -4.47 6.39 6.14
CA GLY A 256 -4.64 5.00 5.68
C GLY A 256 -5.94 4.82 4.88
N LEU A 257 -7.05 5.39 5.36
CA LEU A 257 -8.32 5.38 4.66
C LEU A 257 -8.25 6.15 3.33
N ALA A 258 -7.61 7.31 3.31
CA ALA A 258 -7.42 8.08 2.08
C ALA A 258 -6.63 7.26 1.04
N VAL A 259 -5.51 6.64 1.44
CA VAL A 259 -4.72 5.78 0.55
C VAL A 259 -5.52 4.56 0.08
N ALA A 260 -6.38 3.99 0.93
CA ALA A 260 -7.24 2.87 0.56
C ALA A 260 -8.23 3.26 -0.56
N VAL A 261 -8.83 4.46 -0.49
CA VAL A 261 -9.69 4.98 -1.57
C VAL A 261 -8.91 5.09 -2.88
N PHE A 262 -7.68 5.63 -2.84
CA PHE A 262 -6.83 5.66 -4.02
C PHE A 262 -6.54 4.25 -4.53
N LEU A 263 -6.12 3.33 -3.67
CA LEU A 263 -5.82 1.95 -4.05
C LEU A 263 -6.98 1.28 -4.79
N VAL A 264 -8.22 1.44 -4.31
CA VAL A 264 -9.42 0.89 -4.95
C VAL A 264 -9.53 1.35 -6.41
N THR A 265 -9.20 2.61 -6.68
CA THR A 265 -9.20 3.08 -8.07
C THR A 265 -8.20 2.25 -8.87
N TRP A 266 -6.96 2.09 -8.40
CA TRP A 266 -5.85 1.42 -9.09
C TRP A 266 -6.00 -0.10 -9.22
N LEU A 267 -6.91 -0.74 -8.48
CA LEU A 267 -7.12 -2.18 -8.59
C LEU A 267 -7.61 -2.63 -9.97
N ARG A 268 -8.29 -1.76 -10.72
CA ARG A 268 -8.71 -2.08 -12.10
C ARG A 268 -7.48 -2.29 -12.97
N PRO A 269 -7.37 -3.40 -13.72
CA PRO A 269 -6.22 -3.64 -14.59
C PRO A 269 -6.16 -2.62 -15.72
N VAL A 270 -4.98 -2.46 -16.32
CA VAL A 270 -4.80 -1.74 -17.59
C VAL A 270 -5.69 -2.38 -18.64
N ARG A 271 -6.51 -1.56 -19.32
CA ARG A 271 -7.42 -1.99 -20.38
C ARG A 271 -7.02 -1.29 -21.68
N VAL A 272 -7.26 -1.98 -22.78
CA VAL A 272 -7.23 -1.41 -24.12
C VAL A 272 -8.66 -0.95 -24.38
N ASP A 273 -8.85 0.34 -24.64
CA ASP A 273 -10.13 0.84 -25.13
C ASP A 273 -10.04 0.90 -26.66
N ASP A 274 -10.67 -0.07 -27.35
CA ASP A 274 -10.77 -0.09 -28.83
C ASP A 274 -11.59 1.09 -29.40
N ARG A 275 -12.08 2.01 -28.55
CA ARG A 275 -13.01 3.07 -28.93
C ARG A 275 -12.38 4.22 -29.71
N ALA A 276 -11.05 4.30 -29.78
CA ALA A 276 -10.38 5.44 -30.42
C ALA A 276 -10.25 5.33 -31.96
N LEU A 277 -10.63 4.20 -32.58
CA LEU A 277 -10.46 3.98 -34.03
C LEU A 277 -11.75 3.69 -34.80
N THR A 278 -12.93 3.91 -34.19
CA THR A 278 -14.22 3.86 -34.89
C THR A 278 -14.74 5.28 -35.12
N VAL A 279 -14.14 6.02 -36.06
CA VAL A 279 -14.75 7.18 -36.73
C VAL A 279 -14.55 7.01 -38.22
#